data_AF-A0A1D8GB92-F1
#
_entry.id   AF-A0A1D8GB92-F1
#
_cell.length_a   1.000
_cell.length_b   1.000
_cell.length_c   1.000
_cell.angle_alpha   90.00
_cell.angle_beta   90.00
_cell.angle_gamma   90.00
#
_symmetry.space_group_name_H-M   'P 1'
#
loop_
_entity.id
_entity.type
_entity.pdbx_description
1 polymer ?
#
loop_
_entity_poly.entity_id
_entity_poly.type
_entity_poly.pdbx_seq_one_letter_code
_entity_poly.pdbx_strand_id
1 'polypeptide(L)'
;MKPKSHPSNQGSVLAVVLIFFAILSTLGAALLDLSTINYKMKLVSQHHKHAFYLAEAAIEEAYALIANEIETTLHAISVDEINNVQWKQQYITKLNEQLLPLLQNHTYTHLDTVHSETPPMVTLLSFESFRNHYEPCKILLESTATYYRVFHDQKARIEIDVPNNPQHLTAINPESLIRIIYLPIE
;
A
#
# COMPACT_ATOMS: atom_id res chain seq x y z
N MET A 1 -12.08 -57.10 -73.35
CA MET A 1 -11.35 -56.70 -72.12
C MET A 1 -11.80 -55.30 -71.73
N LYS A 2 -12.46 -55.13 -70.57
CA LYS A 2 -12.82 -53.79 -70.07
C LYS A 2 -11.60 -53.16 -69.38
N PRO A 3 -11.26 -51.89 -69.65
CA PRO A 3 -10.19 -51.21 -68.94
C PRO A 3 -10.57 -51.00 -67.47
N LYS A 4 -9.69 -51.41 -66.55
CA LYS A 4 -9.81 -51.07 -65.13
C LYS A 4 -9.48 -49.57 -64.98
N SER A 5 -10.46 -48.76 -64.59
CA SER A 5 -10.20 -47.37 -64.19
C SER A 5 -9.55 -47.38 -62.80
N HIS A 6 -8.33 -46.85 -62.69
CA HIS A 6 -7.71 -46.59 -61.40
C HIS A 6 -8.42 -45.40 -60.74
N PRO A 7 -8.91 -45.51 -59.50
CA PRO A 7 -9.53 -44.39 -58.81
C PRO A 7 -8.48 -43.29 -58.55
N SER A 8 -8.81 -42.04 -58.90
CA SER A 8 -7.93 -40.89 -58.73
C SER A 8 -7.82 -40.50 -57.25
N ASN A 9 -6.62 -40.53 -56.68
CA ASN A 9 -6.35 -40.22 -55.26
C ASN A 9 -6.45 -38.72 -54.88
N GLN A 10 -6.85 -37.85 -55.81
CA GLN A 10 -6.88 -36.39 -55.62
C GLN A 10 -7.82 -35.95 -54.48
N GLY A 11 -8.94 -36.64 -54.26
CA GLY A 11 -9.86 -36.34 -53.15
C GLY A 11 -9.32 -36.70 -51.76
N SER A 12 -8.44 -37.70 -51.68
CA SER A 12 -7.84 -38.15 -50.41
C SER A 12 -6.79 -37.15 -49.91
N VAL A 13 -6.00 -36.55 -50.82
CA VAL A 13 -5.03 -35.51 -50.47
C VAL A 13 -5.73 -34.25 -49.93
N LEU A 14 -6.84 -33.83 -50.56
CA LEU A 14 -7.63 -32.70 -50.08
C LEU A 14 -8.18 -32.93 -48.67
N ALA A 15 -8.70 -34.12 -48.38
CA ALA A 15 -9.24 -34.47 -47.07
C ALA A 15 -8.16 -34.42 -45.97
N VAL A 16 -6.95 -34.91 -46.25
CA VAL A 16 -5.82 -34.86 -45.31
C VAL A 16 -5.43 -33.42 -45.00
N VAL A 17 -5.34 -32.55 -46.01
CA VAL A 17 -5.03 -31.12 -45.82
C VAL A 17 -6.08 -30.44 -44.95
N LEU A 18 -7.36 -30.72 -45.17
CA LEU A 18 -8.45 -30.15 -44.35
C LEU A 18 -8.38 -30.62 -42.89
N ILE A 19 -8.05 -31.88 -42.65
CA ILE A 19 -7.86 -32.41 -41.29
C ILE A 19 -6.69 -31.72 -40.60
N PHE A 20 -5.54 -31.59 -41.27
CA PHE A 20 -4.39 -30.86 -40.73
C PHE A 20 -4.72 -29.39 -40.45
N PHE A 21 -5.47 -28.74 -41.33
CA PHE A 21 -5.88 -27.35 -41.15
C PHE A 21 -6.83 -27.20 -39.95
N ALA A 22 -7.75 -28.13 -39.75
CA ALA A 22 -8.64 -28.15 -38.59
C ALA A 22 -7.86 -28.33 -37.27
N ILE A 23 -6.86 -29.23 -37.26
CA ILE A 23 -5.98 -29.44 -36.11
C ILE A 23 -5.14 -28.19 -35.82
N LEU A 24 -4.52 -27.60 -36.84
CA LEU A 24 -3.72 -26.38 -36.71
C LEU A 24 -4.56 -25.19 -36.25
N SER A 25 -5.80 -25.06 -36.76
CA SER A 25 -6.71 -23.98 -36.37
C SER A 25 -7.16 -24.10 -34.92
N THR A 26 -7.50 -25.30 -34.46
CA THR A 26 -7.87 -25.54 -33.06
C THR A 26 -6.68 -25.34 -32.12
N LEU A 27 -5.48 -25.78 -32.52
CA LEU A 27 -4.26 -25.57 -31.74
C LEU A 27 -3.87 -24.08 -31.67
N GLY A 28 -4.00 -23.36 -32.79
CA GLY A 28 -3.77 -21.92 -32.87
C GLY A 28 -4.74 -21.13 -31.97
N ALA A 29 -6.02 -21.49 -31.99
CA ALA A 29 -7.02 -20.90 -31.10
C ALA A 29 -6.69 -21.17 -29.62
N ALA A 30 -6.33 -22.40 -29.27
CA ALA A 30 -5.96 -22.75 -27.90
C ALA A 30 -4.73 -21.97 -27.38
N LEU A 31 -3.72 -21.75 -28.24
CA LEU A 31 -2.54 -20.95 -27.89
C LEU A 31 -2.88 -19.47 -27.71
N LEU A 32 -3.75 -18.91 -28.56
CA LEU A 32 -4.23 -17.54 -28.43
C LEU A 32 -5.02 -17.36 -27.13
N ASP A 33 -5.90 -18.31 -26.80
CA ASP A 33 -6.68 -18.30 -25.57
C ASP A 33 -5.76 -18.31 -24.34
N LEU A 34 -4.79 -19.22 -24.28
CA LEU A 34 -3.79 -19.27 -23.20
C LEU A 34 -3.00 -17.96 -23.09
N SER A 35 -2.59 -17.39 -24.22
CA SER A 35 -1.88 -16.11 -24.25
C SER A 35 -2.72 -14.97 -23.68
N THR A 36 -4.01 -14.90 -24.06
CA THR A 36 -4.91 -13.85 -23.57
C THR A 36 -5.21 -13.99 -22.09
N ILE A 37 -5.38 -15.22 -21.59
CA ILE A 37 -5.57 -15.51 -20.15
C ILE A 37 -4.33 -15.08 -19.37
N ASN A 38 -3.14 -15.47 -19.82
CA ASN A 38 -1.88 -15.10 -19.16
C ASN A 38 -1.69 -13.58 -19.13
N TYR A 39 -2.00 -12.89 -20.24
CA TYR A 39 -1.96 -11.43 -20.29
C TYR A 39 -2.92 -10.79 -19.27
N LYS A 40 -4.18 -11.25 -19.22
CA LYS A 40 -5.17 -10.76 -18.25
C LYS A 40 -4.74 -11.00 -16.81
N MET A 41 -4.18 -12.17 -16.50
CA MET A 41 -3.67 -12.49 -15.17
C MET A 41 -2.52 -11.56 -14.76
N LYS A 42 -1.58 -11.27 -15.67
CA LYS A 42 -0.50 -10.31 -15.41
C LYS A 42 -1.03 -8.91 -15.13
N LEU A 43 -2.03 -8.47 -15.89
CA LEU A 43 -2.64 -7.16 -15.73
C LEU A 43 -3.37 -7.03 -14.37
N VAL A 44 -4.14 -8.04 -13.98
CA VAL A 44 -4.78 -8.09 -12.64
C VAL A 44 -3.73 -8.08 -11.52
N SER A 45 -2.64 -8.82 -11.68
CA SER A 45 -1.53 -8.82 -10.71
C SER A 45 -0.87 -7.46 -10.60
N GLN A 46 -0.64 -6.77 -11.72
CA GLN A 46 -0.13 -5.39 -11.71
C GLN A 46 -1.08 -4.43 -11.00
N HIS A 47 -2.39 -4.53 -11.26
CA HIS A 47 -3.38 -3.70 -10.57
C HIS A 47 -3.40 -3.91 -9.05
N HIS A 48 -3.30 -5.16 -8.59
CA HIS A 48 -3.14 -5.45 -7.15
C HIS A 48 -1.89 -4.82 -6.55
N LYS A 49 -0.75 -4.91 -7.25
CA LYS A 49 0.50 -4.29 -6.78
C LYS A 49 0.38 -2.77 -6.69
N HIS A 50 -0.27 -2.13 -7.66
CA HIS A 50 -0.49 -0.69 -7.62
C HIS A 50 -1.41 -0.28 -6.47
N ALA A 51 -2.53 -0.98 -6.25
CA ALA A 51 -3.41 -0.70 -5.11
C ALA A 51 -2.66 -0.90 -3.78
N PHE A 52 -1.86 -1.96 -3.66
CA PHE A 52 -0.98 -2.19 -2.51
C PHE A 52 -0.03 -1.01 -2.26
N TYR A 53 0.72 -0.58 -3.28
CA TYR A 53 1.69 0.52 -3.12
C TYR A 53 1.02 1.86 -2.81
N LEU A 54 -0.17 2.11 -3.35
CA LEU A 54 -0.94 3.30 -2.99
C LEU A 54 -1.40 3.27 -1.52
N ALA A 55 -1.85 2.12 -1.03
CA ALA A 55 -2.24 1.97 0.37
C ALA A 55 -1.03 2.13 1.30
N GLU A 56 0.11 1.55 0.95
CA GLU A 56 1.38 1.67 1.68
C GLU A 56 1.89 3.11 1.71
N ALA A 57 1.94 3.79 0.56
CA ALA A 57 2.40 5.17 0.45
C ALA A 57 1.55 6.13 1.31
N ALA A 58 0.23 5.88 1.42
CA ALA A 58 -0.62 6.71 2.27
C ALA A 58 -0.32 6.53 3.76
N ILE A 59 0.07 5.32 4.19
CA ILE A 59 0.55 5.07 5.55
C ILE A 59 1.93 5.73 5.76
N GLU A 60 2.83 5.68 4.78
CA GLU A 60 4.12 6.35 4.85
C GLU A 60 3.98 7.88 4.94
N GLU A 61 3.03 8.47 4.21
CA GLU A 61 2.73 9.90 4.30
C GLU A 61 2.18 10.25 5.69
N ALA A 62 1.29 9.43 6.25
CA ALA A 62 0.81 9.59 7.62
C ALA A 62 1.94 9.53 8.65
N TYR A 63 2.86 8.59 8.46
CA TYR A 63 4.06 8.46 9.27
C TYR A 63 4.95 9.71 9.18
N ALA A 64 5.20 10.22 7.97
CA ALA A 64 6.00 11.43 7.78
C ALA A 64 5.39 12.66 8.45
N LEU A 65 4.07 12.80 8.42
CA LEU A 65 3.37 13.88 9.11
C LEU A 65 3.49 13.78 10.64
N ILE A 66 3.34 12.57 11.18
CA ILE A 66 3.55 12.31 12.62
C ILE A 66 4.99 12.67 13.01
N ALA A 67 5.96 12.29 12.19
CA ALA A 67 7.37 12.57 12.44
C ALA A 67 7.67 14.07 12.44
N ASN A 68 7.12 14.80 11.46
CA ASN A 68 7.25 16.24 11.40
C ASN A 68 6.61 16.92 12.63
N GLU A 69 5.44 16.47 13.07
CA GLU A 69 4.78 17.06 14.25
C GLU A 69 5.56 16.81 15.55
N ILE A 70 6.21 15.65 15.67
CA ILE A 70 7.11 15.35 16.77
C ILE A 70 8.30 16.32 16.76
N GLU A 71 8.92 16.52 15.59
CA GLU A 71 10.04 17.44 15.42
C GLU A 71 9.65 18.90 15.72
N THR A 72 8.50 19.37 15.24
CA THR A 72 8.03 20.74 15.52
C THR A 72 7.74 20.93 17.01
N THR A 73 7.11 19.94 17.66
CA THR A 73 6.82 19.98 19.10
C THR A 73 8.11 19.98 19.93
N LEU A 74 9.11 19.22 19.51
CA LEU A 74 10.45 19.20 20.12
C LEU A 74 11.12 20.56 20.07
N HIS A 75 11.08 21.24 18.92
CA HIS A 75 11.67 22.57 18.77
C HIS A 75 10.89 23.68 19.49
N ALA A 76 9.58 23.51 19.68
CA ALA A 76 8.72 24.50 20.34
C ALA A 76 8.89 24.56 21.88
N ILE A 77 9.56 23.57 22.48
CA ILE A 77 9.85 23.56 23.92
C ILE A 77 11.30 23.99 24.13
N SER A 78 11.51 25.27 24.44
CA SER A 78 12.84 25.83 24.67
C SER A 78 13.52 25.19 25.90
N VAL A 79 14.81 24.87 25.76
CA VAL A 79 15.68 24.25 26.79
C VAL A 79 15.73 25.07 28.09
N ASP A 80 15.44 26.37 28.02
CA ASP A 80 15.56 27.32 29.12
C ASP A 80 14.40 27.27 30.13
N GLU A 81 13.28 26.60 29.80
CA GLU A 81 12.09 26.50 30.67
C GLU A 81 12.03 25.22 31.54
N ILE A 82 13.08 24.39 31.49
CA ILE A 82 12.98 23.01 31.96
C ILE A 82 13.41 22.87 33.43
N ASN A 83 12.44 22.97 34.33
CA ASN A 83 12.45 22.09 35.50
C ASN A 83 12.24 20.66 34.98
N ASN A 84 13.26 19.80 35.15
CA ASN A 84 13.36 18.43 34.60
C ASN A 84 12.13 17.52 34.92
N VAL A 85 11.28 17.93 35.85
CA VAL A 85 10.08 17.20 36.28
C VAL A 85 8.82 17.54 35.44
N GLN A 86 8.70 18.74 34.88
CA GLN A 86 7.45 19.21 34.23
C GLN A 86 7.47 19.20 32.70
N TRP A 87 8.65 19.28 32.07
CA TRP A 87 8.76 19.36 30.61
C TRP A 87 8.13 18.17 29.88
N LYS A 88 8.29 16.94 30.42
CA LYS A 88 7.71 15.73 29.80
C LYS A 88 6.19 15.81 29.73
N GLN A 89 5.58 16.29 30.82
CA GLN A 89 4.13 16.40 30.88
C GLN A 89 3.63 17.46 29.90
N GLN A 90 4.34 18.59 29.79
CA GLN A 90 4.01 19.64 28.80
C GLN A 90 4.20 19.17 27.36
N TYR A 91 5.27 18.41 27.08
CA TYR A 91 5.50 17.80 25.77
C TYR A 91 4.38 16.83 25.40
N ILE A 92 4.05 15.91 26.30
CA ILE A 92 2.95 14.95 26.11
C ILE A 92 1.62 15.67 25.85
N THR A 93 1.30 16.72 26.62
CA THR A 93 0.06 17.47 26.45
C THR A 93 0.00 18.16 25.09
N LYS A 94 1.05 18.90 24.69
CA LYS A 94 1.10 19.58 23.39
C LYS A 94 1.01 18.59 22.23
N LEU A 95 1.78 17.51 22.29
CA LEU A 95 1.81 16.49 21.25
C LEU A 95 0.43 15.82 21.08
N ASN A 96 -0.27 15.51 22.18
CA ASN A 96 -1.64 14.99 22.13
C ASN A 96 -2.64 15.99 21.51
N GLU A 97 -2.55 17.27 21.88
CA GLU A 97 -3.42 18.32 21.35
C GLU A 97 -3.21 18.56 19.85
N GLN A 98 -1.98 18.39 19.35
CA GLN A 98 -1.63 18.63 17.95
C GLN A 98 -1.83 17.40 17.04
N LEU A 99 -1.48 16.20 17.50
CA LEU A 99 -1.59 14.97 16.68
C LEU A 99 -3.04 14.60 16.37
N LEU A 100 -3.93 14.71 17.36
CA LEU A 100 -5.32 14.29 17.20
C LEU A 100 -6.07 15.01 16.06
N PRO A 101 -6.08 16.36 15.97
CA PRO A 101 -6.73 17.05 14.87
C PRO A 101 -6.02 16.84 13.53
N LEU A 102 -4.69 16.69 13.54
CA LEU A 102 -3.90 16.43 12.32
C LEU A 102 -4.30 15.09 11.68
N LEU A 103 -4.49 14.06 12.50
CA LEU A 103 -4.87 12.73 12.02
C LEU A 103 -6.36 12.61 11.68
N GLN A 104 -7.24 13.35 12.37
CA GLN A 104 -8.69 13.29 12.12
C GLN A 104 -9.13 14.04 10.86
N ASN A 105 -8.34 14.99 10.36
CA ASN A 105 -8.73 15.87 9.25
C ASN A 105 -7.94 15.63 7.95
N HIS A 106 -7.17 14.55 7.87
CA HIS A 106 -6.36 14.26 6.70
C HIS A 106 -6.91 13.12 5.85
N THR A 107 -7.32 13.48 4.65
CA THR A 107 -7.48 12.58 3.50
C THR A 107 -6.26 12.81 2.61
N TYR A 108 -5.45 11.77 2.38
CA TYR A 108 -4.19 11.85 1.63
C TYR A 108 -4.48 12.03 0.13
N THR A 109 -4.59 13.28 -0.30
CA THR A 109 -5.00 13.67 -1.66
C THR A 109 -3.83 13.93 -2.61
N HIS A 110 -2.59 13.89 -2.11
CA HIS A 110 -1.38 14.27 -2.85
C HIS A 110 -0.62 13.10 -3.50
N LEU A 111 -1.06 11.85 -3.31
CA LEU A 111 -0.49 10.69 -4.00
C LEU A 111 -0.89 10.70 -5.48
N ASP A 112 0.10 10.87 -6.35
CA ASP A 112 -0.05 11.20 -7.77
C ASP A 112 -1.13 10.36 -8.48
N THR A 113 -2.16 11.07 -8.93
CA THR A 113 -3.51 10.62 -9.28
C THR A 113 -3.63 9.98 -10.65
N VAL A 114 -2.53 9.50 -11.25
CA VAL A 114 -2.50 9.35 -12.72
C VAL A 114 -3.58 8.41 -13.27
N HIS A 115 -4.11 7.43 -12.49
CA HIS A 115 -5.17 6.53 -12.96
C HIS A 115 -6.16 6.01 -11.89
N SER A 116 -6.28 6.63 -10.70
CA SER A 116 -7.25 6.17 -9.69
C SER A 116 -8.55 6.98 -9.75
N GLU A 117 -9.70 6.30 -9.80
CA GLU A 117 -11.04 6.93 -9.69
C GLU A 117 -11.29 7.51 -8.28
N THR A 118 -10.55 7.06 -7.25
CA THR A 118 -10.68 7.51 -5.86
C THR A 118 -9.30 7.72 -5.21
N PRO A 119 -9.06 8.82 -4.49
CA PRO A 119 -7.81 8.99 -3.77
C PRO A 119 -7.63 7.89 -2.72
N PRO A 120 -6.39 7.46 -2.42
CA PRO A 120 -6.13 6.60 -1.28
C PRO A 120 -6.60 7.28 0.01
N MET A 121 -7.24 6.52 0.88
CA MET A 121 -7.80 7.03 2.13
C MET A 121 -7.15 6.30 3.29
N VAL A 122 -6.58 7.06 4.22
CA VAL A 122 -6.18 6.53 5.52
C VAL A 122 -7.23 6.93 6.54
N THR A 123 -7.61 5.98 7.36
CA THR A 123 -8.56 6.11 8.45
C THR A 123 -7.82 5.81 9.76
N LEU A 124 -7.94 6.74 10.71
CA LEU A 124 -7.52 6.50 12.07
C LEU A 124 -8.50 5.54 12.75
N LEU A 125 -8.03 4.33 13.09
CA LEU A 125 -8.86 3.33 13.78
C LEU A 125 -8.84 3.51 15.29
N SER A 126 -7.66 3.78 15.85
CA SER A 126 -7.52 4.07 17.28
C SER A 126 -6.31 4.94 17.57
N PHE A 127 -6.43 5.73 18.63
CA PHE A 127 -5.36 6.56 19.17
C PHE A 127 -5.28 6.32 20.67
N GLU A 128 -4.20 5.67 21.10
CA GLU A 128 -3.85 5.55 22.52
C GLU A 128 -2.96 6.73 22.89
N SER A 129 -3.57 7.75 23.51
CA SER A 129 -2.83 8.89 24.07
C SER A 129 -1.80 8.42 25.07
N PHE A 130 -0.69 9.15 25.19
CA PHE A 130 0.29 8.94 26.25
C PHE A 130 -0.38 9.00 27.63
N ARG A 131 -0.37 7.88 28.38
CA ARG A 131 -0.88 7.82 29.75
C ARG A 131 0.21 8.13 30.77
N ASN A 132 1.44 7.73 30.47
CA ASN A 132 2.62 7.95 31.29
C ASN A 132 3.87 8.08 30.41
N HIS A 133 5.01 8.36 31.03
CA HIS A 133 6.30 8.55 30.38
C HIS A 133 7.10 7.27 30.08
N TYR A 134 6.53 6.10 30.36
CA TYR A 134 7.14 4.78 30.08
C TYR A 134 6.38 3.99 28.99
N GLU A 135 5.20 4.46 28.59
CA GLU A 135 4.37 3.80 27.60
C GLU A 135 4.46 4.53 26.26
N PRO A 136 4.73 3.80 25.15
CA PRO A 136 4.63 4.39 23.84
C PRO A 136 3.19 4.79 23.54
N CYS A 137 3.00 5.93 22.89
CA CYS A 137 1.73 6.23 22.22
C CYS A 137 1.57 5.25 21.05
N LYS A 138 0.36 4.73 20.88
CA LYS A 138 0.05 3.82 19.78
C LYS A 138 -1.04 4.42 18.92
N ILE A 139 -0.77 4.46 17.63
CA ILE A 139 -1.68 4.97 16.62
C ILE A 139 -1.95 3.82 15.66
N LEU A 140 -3.20 3.40 15.58
CA LEU A 140 -3.63 2.36 14.64
C LEU A 140 -4.26 3.04 13.42
N LEU A 141 -3.64 2.82 12.27
CA LEU A 141 -4.07 3.35 10.99
C LEU A 141 -4.50 2.20 10.07
N GLU A 142 -5.55 2.45 9.30
CA GLU A 142 -5.96 1.61 8.18
C GLU A 142 -5.99 2.45 6.92
N SER A 143 -5.32 2.00 5.88
CA SER A 143 -5.30 2.63 4.57
C SER A 143 -6.04 1.77 3.57
N THR A 144 -7.00 2.36 2.87
CA THR A 144 -7.72 1.73 1.78
C THR A 144 -7.38 2.47 0.49
N ALA A 145 -6.92 1.73 -0.50
CA ALA A 145 -6.68 2.25 -1.84
C ALA A 145 -7.41 1.44 -2.90
N THR A 146 -7.87 2.13 -3.94
CA THR A 146 -8.51 1.51 -5.10
C THR A 146 -7.70 1.81 -6.35
N TYR A 147 -7.49 0.82 -7.21
CA TYR A 147 -6.87 1.00 -8.52
C TYR A 147 -7.56 0.13 -9.56
N TYR A 148 -8.17 0.71 -10.59
CA TYR A 148 -8.95 -0.01 -11.61
C TYR A 148 -9.94 -1.04 -11.00
N ARG A 149 -10.71 -0.62 -9.99
CA ARG A 149 -11.69 -1.45 -9.25
C ARG A 149 -11.11 -2.61 -8.45
N VAL A 150 -9.79 -2.68 -8.32
CA VAL A 150 -9.11 -3.52 -7.33
C VAL A 150 -8.97 -2.72 -6.05
N PHE A 151 -9.43 -3.30 -4.94
CA PHE A 151 -9.33 -2.72 -3.61
C PHE A 151 -8.17 -3.38 -2.87
N HIS A 152 -7.42 -2.59 -2.13
CA HIS A 152 -6.41 -3.08 -1.22
C HIS A 152 -6.46 -2.30 0.09
N ASP A 153 -6.52 -3.03 1.20
CA ASP A 153 -6.45 -2.47 2.54
C ASP A 153 -5.08 -2.76 3.14
N GLN A 154 -4.56 -1.84 3.95
CA GLN A 154 -3.31 -1.97 4.69
C GLN A 154 -3.55 -1.48 6.10
N LYS A 155 -2.99 -2.19 7.09
CA LYS A 155 -3.07 -1.79 8.49
C LYS A 155 -1.67 -1.58 9.03
N ALA A 156 -1.45 -0.47 9.71
CA ALA A 156 -0.20 -0.19 10.38
C ALA A 156 -0.46 0.31 11.79
N ARG A 157 0.40 -0.13 12.71
CA ARG A 157 0.53 0.45 14.03
C ARG A 157 1.78 1.31 14.04
N ILE A 158 1.62 2.58 14.40
CA ILE A 158 2.72 3.50 14.66
C ILE A 158 2.85 3.62 16.17
N GLU A 159 4.03 3.30 16.68
CA GLU A 159 4.39 3.43 18.09
C GLU A 159 5.36 4.61 18.25
N ILE A 160 5.05 5.53 19.16
CA ILE A 160 5.85 6.74 19.43
C ILE A 160 6.38 6.66 20.85
N ASP A 161 7.70 6.68 21.02
CA ASP A 161 8.39 6.68 22.30
C ASP A 161 8.74 8.11 22.75
N VAL A 162 8.43 8.45 24.00
CA VAL A 162 8.82 9.74 24.58
C VAL A 162 10.21 9.64 25.20
N PRO A 163 11.16 10.50 24.82
CA PRO A 163 12.52 10.47 25.35
C PRO A 163 12.56 10.82 26.85
N ASN A 164 13.48 10.17 27.57
CA ASN A 164 13.56 10.29 29.01
C ASN A 164 14.34 11.51 29.53
N ASN A 165 15.14 12.16 28.69
CA ASN A 165 15.99 13.29 29.08
C ASN A 165 15.89 14.41 28.03
N PRO A 166 15.55 15.65 28.44
CA PRO A 166 15.36 16.75 27.50
C PRO A 166 16.67 17.25 26.90
N GLN A 167 17.80 17.06 27.60
CA GLN A 167 19.11 17.61 27.19
C GLN A 167 19.71 16.91 25.97
N HIS A 168 19.17 15.74 25.59
CA HIS A 168 19.58 15.03 24.38
C HIS A 168 18.66 15.29 23.18
N LEU A 169 17.56 16.04 23.35
CA LEU A 169 16.52 16.21 22.32
C LEU A 169 17.04 16.82 21.02
N THR A 170 17.92 17.82 21.10
CA THR A 170 18.55 18.44 19.92
C THR A 170 19.50 17.51 19.16
N ALA A 171 19.86 16.36 19.74
CA ALA A 171 20.70 15.34 19.13
C ALA A 171 19.95 14.01 18.87
N ILE A 172 18.67 13.91 19.25
CA ILE A 172 17.86 12.71 19.01
C ILE A 172 17.26 12.81 17.60
N ASN A 173 17.52 11.80 16.77
CA ASN A 173 16.86 11.65 15.48
C ASN A 173 15.35 11.39 15.73
N PRO A 174 14.42 12.22 15.24
CA PRO A 174 12.97 11.99 15.37
C PRO A 174 12.53 10.60 14.90
N GLU A 175 13.16 10.06 13.86
CA GLU A 175 12.88 8.71 13.35
C GLU A 175 13.20 7.62 14.36
N SER A 176 14.12 7.87 15.31
CA SER A 176 14.44 6.90 16.37
C SER A 176 13.36 6.79 17.45
N LEU A 177 12.43 7.76 17.48
CA LEU A 177 11.30 7.80 18.42
C LEU A 177 10.04 7.15 17.86
N ILE A 178 10.03 6.77 16.58
CA ILE A 178 8.82 6.33 15.91
C ILE A 178 9.07 4.99 15.22
N ARG A 179 8.27 4.00 15.59
CA ARG A 179 8.30 2.67 15.00
C ARG A 179 7.01 2.42 14.24
N ILE A 180 7.12 2.10 12.96
CA ILE A 180 6.01 1.59 12.16
C ILE A 180 6.02 0.06 12.15
N ILE A 181 4.86 -0.55 12.40
CA ILE A 181 4.65 -1.99 12.38
C ILE A 181 3.45 -2.29 11.48
N TYR A 182 3.69 -2.88 10.32
CA TYR A 182 2.63 -3.37 9.46
C TYR A 182 1.95 -4.59 10.09
N LEU A 183 0.62 -4.57 10.10
CA LEU A 183 -0.20 -5.63 10.67
C LEU A 183 -0.72 -6.54 9.55
N PRO A 184 -0.88 -7.84 9.81
CA PRO A 184 -1.51 -8.72 8.85
C PRO A 184 -2.96 -8.27 8.60
N ILE A 185 -3.37 -8.37 7.34
CA ILE A 185 -4.76 -8.21 6.93
C ILE A 185 -5.41 -9.57 7.20
N GLU A 186 -6.32 -9.62 8.18
CA GLU A 186 -7.08 -10.83 8.57
C GLU A 186 -8.15 -11.20 7.54
#